data_AF-A0A653UUK2-F1
#
_entry.id   AF-A0A653UUK2-F1
#
_cell.length_a   1.000
_cell.length_b   1.000
_cell.length_c   1.000
_cell.angle_alpha   90.00
_cell.angle_beta   90.00
_cell.angle_gamma   90.00
#
_symmetry.space_group_name_H-M   'P 1'
#
loop_
_entity.id
_entity.type
_entity.pdbx_description
1 polymer ?
#
loop_
_entity_poly.entity_id
_entity_poly.type
_entity_poly.pdbx_seq_one_letter_code
_entity_poly.pdbx_strand_id
1 'polypeptide(L)' 'MKPIKEKLLIQDATIHKVQYDTEWFFNLEDITFYLKEDLSEVEWIYLPMMIEGEQEIVKCCTFEDILRGRKEL' A
#
# COMPACT_ATOMS: atom_id res chain seq x y z
N MET A 1 -11.61 -10.40 -7.52
CA MET A 1 -10.65 -9.34 -7.13
C MET A 1 -11.09 -8.00 -7.68
N LYS A 2 -11.03 -6.93 -6.88
CA LYS A 2 -11.26 -5.56 -7.41
C LYS A 2 -10.14 -5.22 -8.41
N PRO A 3 -10.44 -4.76 -9.64
CA PRO A 3 -9.40 -4.29 -10.54
C PRO A 3 -8.76 -3.03 -9.95
N ILE A 4 -7.43 -3.04 -9.82
CA ILE A 4 -6.66 -1.93 -9.25
C ILE A 4 -5.72 -1.35 -10.30
N LYS A 5 -5.49 -0.05 -10.23
CA LYS A 5 -4.48 0.66 -11.01
C LYS A 5 -3.67 1.49 -10.04
N GLU A 6 -2.35 1.46 -10.15
CA GLU A 6 -1.45 2.19 -9.27
C GLU A 6 -1.81 3.68 -9.17
N LYS A 7 -2.11 4.31 -10.32
CA LYS A 7 -2.56 5.72 -10.38
C LYS A 7 -3.76 6.02 -9.47
N LEU A 8 -4.67 5.07 -9.28
CA LEU A 8 -5.82 5.26 -8.38
C LEU A 8 -5.39 5.26 -6.91
N LEU A 9 -4.43 4.41 -6.53
CA LEU A 9 -3.88 4.37 -5.17
C LEU A 9 -3.08 5.65 -4.87
N ILE A 10 -2.35 6.15 -5.86
CA ILE A 10 -1.62 7.43 -5.76
C ILE A 10 -2.60 8.62 -5.63
N GLN A 11 -3.74 8.60 -6.33
CA GLN A 11 -4.70 9.70 -6.26
C GLN A 11 -5.59 9.67 -5.01
N ASP A 12 -5.70 8.53 -4.34
CA ASP A 12 -6.53 8.38 -3.15
C ASP A 12 -5.89 9.07 -1.93
N ALA A 13 -6.58 10.04 -1.35
CA ALA A 13 -6.08 10.78 -0.18
C ALA A 13 -6.16 9.98 1.12
N THR A 14 -6.92 8.88 1.15
CA THR A 14 -7.06 8.01 2.33
C THR A 14 -5.97 6.96 2.43
N ILE A 15 -5.12 6.84 1.42
CA ILE A 15 -4.01 5.89 1.37
C ILE A 15 -2.71 6.65 1.62
N HIS A 16 -2.10 6.42 2.78
CA HIS A 16 -0.77 6.90 3.09
C HIS A 16 0.25 6.21 2.20
N LYS A 17 1.19 7.00 1.71
CA LYS A 17 2.17 6.56 0.72
C LYS A 17 3.39 7.47 0.74
N VAL A 18 4.51 6.90 0.35
CA VAL A 18 5.79 7.59 0.21
C VAL A 18 6.46 7.13 -1.07
N GLN A 19 7.15 8.05 -1.74
CA GLN A 19 7.93 7.73 -2.93
C GLN A 19 9.41 7.65 -2.56
N TYR A 20 10.06 6.55 -2.94
CA TYR A 20 11.51 6.42 -2.89
C TYR A 20 12.00 6.13 -4.31
N ASP A 21 12.97 6.92 -4.76
CA ASP A 21 13.45 6.93 -6.14
C ASP A 21 12.29 7.04 -7.15
N THR A 22 11.94 5.95 -7.81
CA THR A 22 10.86 5.88 -8.80
C THR A 22 9.65 5.09 -8.33
N GLU A 23 9.72 4.45 -7.15
CA GLU A 23 8.71 3.52 -6.67
C GLU A 23 7.84 4.13 -5.56
N TRP A 24 6.56 3.78 -5.60
CA TRP A 24 5.59 4.15 -4.56
C TRP A 24 5.41 3.00 -3.58
N PHE A 25 5.52 3.34 -2.30
CA PHE A 25 5.23 2.46 -1.18
C PHE A 25 3.93 2.92 -0.55
N PHE A 26 3.00 1.97 -0.40
CA PHE A 26 1.68 2.22 0.16
C PHE A 26 1.60 1.58 1.54
N ASN A 27 0.98 2.27 2.49
CA ASN A 27 0.69 1.70 3.80
C ASN A 27 -0.18 0.44 3.63
N LEU A 28 0.28 -0.68 4.19
CA LEU A 28 -0.37 -1.97 3.99
C LEU A 28 -1.78 -2.01 4.60
N GLU A 29 -1.99 -1.39 5.76
CA GLU A 29 -3.29 -1.35 6.43
C GLU A 29 -4.31 -0.55 5.62
N ASP A 30 -3.91 0.60 5.07
CA ASP A 30 -4.76 1.40 4.19
C ASP A 30 -5.16 0.64 2.92
N ILE A 31 -4.23 -0.12 2.32
CA ILE A 31 -4.54 -0.95 1.15
C ILE A 31 -5.47 -2.11 1.53
N THR A 32 -5.25 -2.77 2.66
CA THR A 32 -6.16 -3.81 3.19
C THR A 32 -7.57 -3.23 3.35
N PHE A 33 -7.71 -2.05 3.94
CA PHE A 33 -8.99 -1.36 4.10
C PHE A 33 -9.63 -0.97 2.77
N TYR A 34 -8.83 -0.41 1.85
CA TYR A 34 -9.28 0.04 0.53
C TYR A 34 -9.78 -1.11 -0.37
N LEU A 35 -9.09 -2.26 -0.34
CA LEU A 35 -9.45 -3.43 -1.13
C LEU A 35 -10.51 -4.29 -0.46
N LYS A 36 -10.61 -4.26 0.88
CA LYS A 36 -11.42 -5.19 1.67
C LYS A 36 -11.04 -6.65 1.38
N GLU A 37 -9.76 -6.88 1.19
CA GLU A 37 -9.17 -8.17 0.85
C GLU A 37 -8.09 -8.51 1.89
N ASP A 38 -7.84 -9.80 2.11
CA ASP A 38 -6.73 -10.25 2.95
C ASP A 38 -5.42 -10.12 2.17
N LEU A 39 -4.47 -9.38 2.74
CA LEU A 39 -3.13 -9.11 2.19
C LEU A 39 -2.03 -9.68 3.09
N SER A 40 -2.35 -10.65 3.96
CA SER A 40 -1.40 -11.28 4.86
C SER A 40 -0.18 -11.92 4.17
N GLU A 41 -0.33 -12.29 2.90
CA GLU A 41 0.69 -12.90 2.05
C GLU A 41 1.46 -11.88 1.18
N VAL A 42 1.08 -10.60 1.22
CA VAL A 42 1.80 -9.53 0.50
C VAL A 42 3.13 -9.29 1.20
N GLU A 43 4.22 -9.24 0.43
CA GLU A 43 5.52 -8.85 0.95
C GLU A 43 5.51 -7.39 1.41
N TRP A 44 6.14 -7.12 2.55
CA TRP A 44 6.15 -5.80 3.16
C TRP A 44 7.50 -5.47 3.76
N ILE A 45 7.78 -4.18 3.83
CA ILE A 45 8.92 -3.59 4.52
C ILE A 45 8.44 -2.53 5.52
N TYR A 46 9.35 -2.07 6.39
CA TYR A 46 9.09 -0.93 7.27
C TYR A 46 9.72 0.33 6.69
N LEU A 47 8.90 1.36 6.46
CA LEU A 47 9.38 2.67 6.03
C LEU A 47 8.77 3.79 6.88
N PRO A 48 9.49 4.91 7.07
CA PRO A 48 8.91 6.10 7.66
C PRO A 48 7.90 6.74 6.69
N MET A 49 6.70 7.05 7.17
CA MET A 49 5.68 7.82 6.44
C MET A 49 5.14 8.95 7.30
N MET A 50 4.67 10.02 6.65
CA MET A 50 3.93 11.09 7.32
C MET A 50 2.45 10.70 7.43
N ILE A 51 1.97 10.53 8.66
CA ILE A 51 0.59 10.16 9.00
C ILE A 51 0.11 11.19 10.02
N GLU A 52 -1.01 11.86 9.73
CA GLU A 52 -1.58 12.91 10.61
C GLU A 52 -0.61 14.01 11.07
N GLY A 53 0.48 14.25 10.31
CA GLY A 53 1.50 15.25 10.64
C GLY A 53 2.65 14.72 11.50
N GLU A 54 2.65 13.44 11.85
CA GLU A 54 3.73 12.75 12.56
C GLU A 54 4.44 11.74 11.64
N GLN A 55 5.73 11.50 11.90
CA GLN A 55 6.49 10.49 11.16
C GLN A 55 6.39 9.16 11.91
N GLU A 56 5.78 8.17 11.26
CA GLU A 56 5.60 6.84 11.82
C GLU A 56 6.32 5.78 10.98
N ILE A 57 6.89 4.76 11.64
CA ILE A 57 7.47 3.60 10.97
C ILE A 57 6.35 2.57 10.78
N VAL A 58 5.88 2.43 9.54
CA VAL A 58 4.71 1.60 9.20
C VAL A 58 5.07 0.49 8.23
N LYS A 59 4.24 -0.56 8.21
CA LYS A 59 4.33 -1.61 7.19
C LYS A 59 3.82 -1.08 5.87
N CYS A 60 4.59 -1.33 4.81
CA CYS A 60 4.25 -0.87 3.48
C CYS A 60 4.71 -1.85 2.41
N CYS A 61 4.06 -1.76 1.26
CA CYS A 61 4.27 -2.63 0.11
C CYS A 61 4.23 -1.82 -1.18
N THR A 62 4.88 -2.35 -2.22
CA THR A 62 4.82 -1.76 -3.56
C THR A 62 3.54 -2.18 -4.28
N PHE A 63 3.21 -1.50 -5.37
CA PHE A 63 2.10 -1.94 -6.22
C PHE A 63 2.31 -3.36 -6.79
N GLU A 64 3.55 -3.71 -7.13
CA GLU A 64 3.89 -5.05 -7.63
C GLU A 64 3.69 -6.13 -6.56
N ASP A 65 4.07 -5.85 -5.31
CA ASP A 65 3.86 -6.77 -4.19
C ASP A 65 2.37 -7.01 -3.93
N ILE A 66 1.55 -5.94 -4.01
CA ILE A 66 0.10 -6.06 -3.92
C ILE A 66 -0.44 -6.94 -5.05
N LEU A 67 -0.01 -6.74 -6.29
CA LEU A 67 -0.46 -7.56 -7.42
C LEU A 67 -0.07 -9.03 -7.28
N ARG A 68 1.13 -9.30 -6.77
CA ARG A 68 1.67 -10.66 -6.58
C ARG A 68 1.04 -11.38 -5.39
N GLY A 69 0.85 -10.69 -4.27
CA GLY A 69 0.35 -11.26 -3.02
C GLY A 69 -1.18 -11.41 -2.98
N ARG A 70 -1.92 -10.72 -3.86
CA ARG A 70 -3.37 -10.92 -4.01
C ARG A 70 -3.63 -12.23 -4.75
N LYS A 71 -4.15 -13.22 -4.03
CA LYS A 71 -4.61 -14.49 -4.62
C LYS A 71 -6.05 -14.32 -5.15
N GLU A 72 -6.31 -14.86 -6.34
CA GLU A 72 -7.69 -15.14 -6.75
C GLU A 72 -8.24 -16.21 -5.81
N LEU A 73 -9.32 -15.88 -5.08
CA LEU A 73 -10.10 -16.86 -4.32
C LEU A 73 -10.75 -17.89 -5.24
#